data_AF-A0A375YR41-F1
#
_entry.id   AF-A0A375YR41-F1
#
_cell.length_a   1.000
_cell.length_b   1.000
_cell.length_c   1.000
_cell.angle_alpha   90.00
_cell.angle_beta   90.00
_cell.angle_gamma   90.00
#
_symmetry.space_group_name_H-M   'P 1'
#
loop_
_entity.id
_entity.type
_entity.pdbx_description
1 polymer ?
#
loop_
_entity_poly.entity_id
_entity_poly.type
_entity_poly.pdbx_seq_one_letter_code
_entity_poly.pdbx_strand_id
1 'polypeptide(L)'
;MFDTATARAQSVNPWHALWALLIGFFMILVDATIVAVANPAIMASLGAGYDAVIWVTSAYLLAYAVPLLVAGRLGDRYGPKNMYLIGLVVFTAASLWCGLSDTIGMLVAARVVQGLGAALLTPQTMTVITRTFPPHRRGVAMSVWGATAGVATLVGPLAGGVLVDHLGWQWIFIVNVPIGVIGLAMAVWLVPSLPTQARQRFDIPGVVLSGVGLFLIVFALQEGQSHGWAAWIWLTVAVGIAVMAAFVYWQSVNTGAPLIPLVMFRDRNFSMSNLGVATIGFVATGMILPLMFYAQSVCGLTPTQAALLTAPMAVATGVLAPFVGKLVDRSHPRSVVGFGFSLMAIGLTWLSIEMTPATPIWRLLLPLTAMGAAMAFIWSPLAATATRNLPSELAGAGSGVYNTTRQVGSVLGSAGMAALMTYELSAKIPGSADTAPQVEGAAAPLPEFLHSPFALAMSQAMLLPAFVALFGVIAALFLLGFSGSGTGIGSAGAPAEPMEPYDPDHELYWADGEDEYIEYEVEWVDDTPHEYAQDERAAEIAGADTDVLDSVPGPAVRDDEQWRSILEQLLDEPSGNGRSHTRD
;
A
#
# COMPACT_ATOMS: atom_id res chain seq x y z
N MET A 1 -9.76 49.71 -10.43
CA MET A 1 -9.95 48.39 -11.07
C MET A 1 -8.67 47.60 -10.84
N PHE A 2 -8.55 46.97 -9.68
CA PHE A 2 -7.41 46.12 -9.34
C PHE A 2 -7.85 44.69 -9.65
N ASP A 3 -7.29 44.11 -10.71
CA ASP A 3 -7.38 42.69 -11.00
C ASP A 3 -6.68 41.94 -9.86
N THR A 4 -7.46 41.41 -8.92
CA THR A 4 -7.04 40.31 -8.06
C THR A 4 -6.90 39.07 -8.94
N ALA A 5 -5.75 38.96 -9.60
CA ALA A 5 -5.30 37.72 -10.20
C ALA A 5 -5.18 36.69 -9.07
N THR A 6 -6.26 35.92 -8.86
CA THR A 6 -6.22 34.67 -8.11
C THR A 6 -5.16 33.83 -8.77
N ALA A 7 -4.03 33.65 -8.08
CA ALA A 7 -3.02 32.68 -8.48
C ALA A 7 -3.75 31.34 -8.63
N ARG A 8 -4.02 30.92 -9.88
CA ARG A 8 -4.46 29.56 -10.19
C ARG A 8 -3.45 28.66 -9.50
N ALA A 9 -3.86 28.01 -8.41
CA ALA A 9 -3.09 26.92 -7.84
C ALA A 9 -2.79 25.99 -9.02
N GLN A 10 -1.51 25.89 -9.41
CA GLN A 10 -1.12 25.05 -10.53
C GLN A 10 -1.75 23.69 -10.30
N SER A 11 -2.58 23.25 -11.24
CA SER A 11 -3.21 21.94 -11.21
C SER A 11 -2.12 20.90 -11.49
N VAL A 12 -1.27 20.67 -10.48
CA VAL A 12 -0.21 19.67 -10.55
C VAL A 12 -0.89 18.33 -10.75
N ASN A 13 -0.60 17.71 -11.90
CA ASN A 13 -1.16 16.41 -12.24
C ASN A 13 -0.80 15.41 -11.13
N PRO A 14 -1.79 14.85 -10.39
CA PRO A 14 -1.52 14.00 -9.23
C PRO A 14 -0.75 12.72 -9.60
N TRP A 15 -0.78 12.33 -10.88
CA TRP A 15 0.01 11.23 -11.42
C TRP A 15 1.52 11.49 -11.38
N HIS A 16 1.97 12.72 -11.62
CA HIS A 16 3.40 13.06 -11.55
C HIS A 16 3.94 12.87 -10.13
N ALA A 17 3.17 13.34 -9.13
CA ALA A 17 3.50 13.13 -7.73
C ALA A 17 3.53 11.65 -7.38
N LEU A 18 2.53 10.87 -7.84
CA LEU A 18 2.49 9.43 -7.62
C LEU A 18 3.73 8.73 -8.17
N TRP A 19 4.10 8.96 -9.44
CA TRP A 19 5.27 8.33 -10.06
C TRP A 19 6.57 8.63 -9.30
N ALA A 20 6.74 9.89 -8.86
CA ALA A 20 7.90 10.27 -8.06
C ALA A 20 7.93 9.52 -6.72
N LEU A 21 6.79 9.42 -6.03
CA LEU A 21 6.69 8.73 -4.73
C LEU A 21 6.94 7.22 -4.85
N LEU A 22 6.48 6.61 -5.94
CA LEU A 22 6.63 5.18 -6.19
C LEU A 22 8.08 4.75 -6.36
N ILE A 23 8.98 5.64 -6.76
CA ILE A 23 10.40 5.31 -6.89
C ILE A 23 11.03 5.04 -5.54
N GLY A 24 10.83 5.92 -4.55
CA GLY A 24 11.31 5.67 -3.19
C GLY A 24 10.61 4.47 -2.54
N PHE A 25 9.32 4.27 -2.80
CA PHE A 25 8.59 3.09 -2.32
C PHE A 25 9.16 1.80 -2.90
N PHE A 26 9.30 1.73 -4.23
CA PHE A 26 9.91 0.61 -4.95
C PHE A 26 11.31 0.30 -4.42
N MET A 27 12.15 1.32 -4.25
CA MET A 27 13.50 1.19 -3.72
C MET A 27 13.52 0.54 -2.33
N ILE A 28 12.64 0.94 -1.40
CA ILE A 28 12.55 0.35 -0.06
C ILE A 28 12.16 -1.13 -0.12
N LEU A 29 11.21 -1.49 -0.99
CA LEU A 29 10.78 -2.88 -1.16
C LEU A 29 11.87 -3.77 -1.78
N VAL A 30 12.58 -3.26 -2.78
CA VAL A 30 13.73 -3.94 -3.39
C VAL A 30 14.83 -4.14 -2.34
N ASP A 31 15.19 -3.10 -1.58
CA ASP A 31 16.20 -3.20 -0.52
C ASP A 31 15.85 -4.24 0.55
N ALA A 32 14.59 -4.28 0.98
CA ALA A 32 14.16 -5.26 1.98
C ALA A 32 14.28 -6.72 1.48
N THR A 33 14.12 -6.94 0.18
CA THR A 33 14.11 -8.29 -0.42
C THR A 33 15.48 -8.72 -0.96
N ILE A 34 16.31 -7.78 -1.40
CA ILE A 34 17.63 -8.07 -1.98
C ILE A 34 18.65 -8.56 -0.94
N VAL A 35 18.56 -8.04 0.30
CA VAL A 35 19.50 -8.36 1.39
C VAL A 35 19.45 -9.84 1.76
N ALA A 36 18.26 -10.44 1.79
CA ALA A 36 18.09 -11.86 2.10
C ALA A 36 18.91 -12.77 1.17
N VAL A 37 19.08 -12.37 -0.10
CA VAL A 37 19.90 -13.13 -1.07
C VAL A 37 21.40 -12.98 -0.80
N ALA A 38 21.82 -11.86 -0.21
CA ALA A 38 23.23 -11.57 0.06
C ALA A 38 23.74 -12.08 1.41
N ASN A 39 22.85 -12.54 2.32
CA ASN A 39 23.21 -13.00 3.66
C ASN A 39 24.42 -13.95 3.69
N PRO A 40 24.52 -15.00 2.84
CA PRO A 40 25.69 -15.87 2.82
C PRO A 40 27.00 -15.16 2.44
N ALA A 41 26.94 -14.22 1.49
CA ALA A 41 28.10 -13.44 1.06
C ALA A 41 28.56 -12.43 2.13
N ILE A 42 27.61 -11.81 2.84
CA ILE A 42 27.90 -10.93 3.98
C ILE A 42 28.59 -11.73 5.10
N MET A 43 28.07 -12.92 5.41
CA MET A 43 28.66 -13.81 6.41
C MET A 43 30.12 -14.17 6.08
N ALA A 44 30.37 -14.59 4.82
CA ALA A 44 31.69 -15.00 4.36
C ALA A 44 32.70 -13.84 4.33
N SER A 45 32.27 -12.65 3.89
CA SER A 45 33.17 -11.50 3.73
C SER A 45 33.52 -10.79 5.04
N LEU A 46 32.56 -10.71 5.98
CA LEU A 46 32.77 -10.04 7.28
C LEU A 46 33.22 -11.00 8.39
N GLY A 47 33.32 -12.30 8.09
CA GLY A 47 33.66 -13.33 9.08
C GLY A 47 32.68 -13.36 10.26
N ALA A 48 31.43 -12.98 10.02
CA ALA A 48 30.41 -12.83 11.06
C ALA A 48 29.70 -14.17 11.32
N GLY A 49 29.29 -14.39 12.56
CA GLY A 49 28.41 -15.51 12.89
C GLY A 49 27.02 -15.33 12.27
N TYR A 50 26.31 -16.44 12.08
CA TYR A 50 24.96 -16.47 11.52
C TYR A 50 23.98 -15.53 12.26
N ASP A 51 24.01 -15.54 13.60
CA ASP A 51 23.17 -14.69 14.45
C ASP A 51 23.40 -13.19 14.18
N ALA A 52 24.66 -12.80 13.94
CA ALA A 52 25.02 -11.42 13.66
C ALA A 52 24.53 -10.94 12.29
N VAL A 53 24.45 -11.85 11.30
CA VAL A 53 23.92 -11.56 9.97
C VAL A 53 22.39 -11.48 9.99
N ILE A 54 21.69 -12.35 10.74
CA ILE A 54 20.24 -12.19 10.94
C ILE A 54 19.94 -10.82 11.53
N TRP A 55 20.76 -10.38 12.48
CA TRP A 55 20.56 -9.10 13.15
C TRP A 55 20.61 -7.90 12.20
N VAL A 56 21.31 -8.00 11.05
CA VAL A 56 21.30 -6.99 9.98
C VAL A 56 19.89 -6.76 9.41
N THR A 57 19.13 -7.84 9.24
CA THR A 57 17.75 -7.81 8.73
C THR A 57 16.77 -7.45 9.85
N SER A 58 16.90 -8.08 11.03
CA SER A 58 16.05 -7.81 12.19
C SER A 58 16.11 -6.35 12.64
N ALA A 59 17.32 -5.78 12.76
CA ALA A 59 17.50 -4.40 13.19
C ALA A 59 16.88 -3.39 12.22
N TYR A 60 16.98 -3.63 10.91
CA TYR A 60 16.28 -2.83 9.90
C TYR A 60 14.76 -2.93 10.06
N LEU A 61 14.22 -4.14 10.19
CA LEU A 61 12.78 -4.35 10.32
C LEU A 61 12.23 -3.74 11.62
N LEU A 62 12.97 -3.79 12.72
CA LEU A 62 12.62 -3.12 13.98
C LEU A 62 12.61 -1.60 13.83
N ALA A 63 13.69 -1.04 13.27
CA ALA A 63 13.80 0.39 13.02
C ALA A 63 12.79 0.89 11.98
N TYR A 64 12.32 0.00 11.10
CA TYR A 64 11.23 0.28 10.18
C TYR A 64 9.87 0.21 10.86
N ALA A 65 9.58 -0.86 11.60
CA ALA A 65 8.26 -1.14 12.16
C ALA A 65 7.85 -0.19 13.28
N VAL A 66 8.77 0.09 14.20
CA VAL A 66 8.47 0.82 15.45
C VAL A 66 8.05 2.28 15.20
N PRO A 67 8.77 3.09 14.40
CA PRO A 67 8.40 4.49 14.20
C PRO A 67 7.33 4.70 13.12
N LEU A 68 6.83 3.67 12.41
CA LEU A 68 5.83 3.82 11.34
C LEU A 68 4.59 4.63 11.77
N LEU A 69 4.09 4.34 12.97
CA LEU A 69 2.92 5.01 13.51
C LEU A 69 3.19 6.51 13.75
N VAL A 70 4.37 6.79 14.29
CA VAL A 70 4.85 8.13 14.61
C VAL A 70 5.13 8.93 13.33
N ALA A 71 5.73 8.27 12.33
CA ALA A 71 6.06 8.84 11.04
C ALA A 71 4.81 9.31 10.27
N GLY A 72 3.72 8.55 10.32
CA GLY A 72 2.43 8.98 9.74
C GLY A 72 1.96 10.31 10.33
N ARG A 73 2.07 10.46 11.67
CA ARG A 73 1.69 11.69 12.37
C ARG A 73 2.64 12.87 12.13
N LEU A 74 3.94 12.59 12.00
CA LEU A 74 4.93 13.58 11.58
C LEU A 74 4.60 14.14 10.19
N GLY A 75 4.08 13.29 9.29
CA GLY A 75 3.59 13.69 7.97
C GLY A 75 2.45 14.69 8.02
N ASP A 76 1.48 14.50 8.92
CA ASP A 76 0.39 15.46 9.12
C ASP A 76 0.88 16.83 9.60
N ARG A 77 1.89 16.83 10.47
CA ARG A 77 2.40 18.04 11.13
C ARG A 77 3.38 18.83 10.28
N TYR A 78 4.36 18.17 9.67
CA TYR A 78 5.45 18.81 8.94
C TYR A 78 5.26 18.74 7.42
N GLY A 79 4.21 18.08 6.96
CA GLY A 79 3.88 17.89 5.55
C GLY A 79 4.43 16.57 5.01
N PRO A 80 3.61 15.80 4.28
CA PRO A 80 4.00 14.48 3.80
C PRO A 80 5.14 14.53 2.78
N LYS A 81 5.22 15.59 1.97
CA LYS A 81 6.36 15.84 1.07
C LYS A 81 7.68 15.93 1.84
N ASN A 82 7.72 16.74 2.90
CA ASN A 82 8.94 16.99 3.67
C ASN A 82 9.41 15.72 4.37
N MET A 83 8.48 14.98 4.99
CA MET A 83 8.80 13.71 5.66
C MET A 83 9.24 12.64 4.67
N TYR A 84 8.64 12.59 3.47
CA TYR A 84 9.09 11.71 2.39
C TYR A 84 10.52 12.03 1.97
N LEU A 85 10.84 13.32 1.73
CA LEU A 85 12.18 13.75 1.31
C LEU A 85 13.23 13.45 2.38
N ILE A 86 12.94 13.75 3.65
CA ILE A 86 13.84 13.43 4.77
C ILE A 86 14.06 11.93 4.88
N GLY A 87 12.98 11.14 4.84
CA GLY A 87 13.07 9.68 4.85
C GLY A 87 13.92 9.15 3.70
N LEU A 88 13.74 9.69 2.49
CA LEU A 88 14.49 9.30 1.30
C LEU A 88 15.98 9.67 1.41
N VAL A 89 16.32 10.85 1.91
CA VAL A 89 17.72 11.26 2.15
C VAL A 89 18.37 10.35 3.19
N VAL A 90 17.70 10.12 4.32
CA VAL A 90 18.21 9.25 5.40
C VAL A 90 18.41 7.84 4.88
N PHE A 91 17.43 7.28 4.15
CA PHE A 91 17.53 5.96 3.56
C PHE A 91 18.69 5.86 2.58
N THR A 92 18.81 6.82 1.65
CA THR A 92 19.85 6.81 0.60
C THR A 92 21.26 6.94 1.19
N ALA A 93 21.44 7.84 2.16
CA ALA A 93 22.71 8.02 2.84
C ALA A 93 23.07 6.79 3.68
N ALA A 94 22.09 6.18 4.36
CA ALA A 94 22.28 4.95 5.11
C ALA A 94 22.58 3.75 4.20
N SER A 95 21.97 3.65 3.01
CA SER A 95 22.31 2.63 2.02
C SER A 95 23.77 2.77 1.56
N LEU A 96 24.25 3.99 1.30
CA LEU A 96 25.66 4.21 1.01
C LEU A 96 26.54 3.74 2.18
N TRP A 97 26.15 4.07 3.42
CA TRP A 97 26.86 3.63 4.62
C TRP A 97 26.89 2.09 4.75
N CYS A 98 25.79 1.39 4.46
CA CYS A 98 25.75 -0.07 4.41
C CYS A 98 26.76 -0.64 3.39
N GLY A 99 26.83 -0.05 2.18
CA GLY A 99 27.77 -0.47 1.14
C GLY A 99 29.25 -0.20 1.46
N LEU A 100 29.52 0.77 2.36
CA LEU A 100 30.87 1.11 2.83
C LEU A 100 31.21 0.45 4.18
N SER A 101 30.40 -0.51 4.64
CA SER A 101 30.59 -1.13 5.96
C SER A 101 31.63 -2.25 5.92
N ASP A 102 32.69 -2.09 6.73
CA ASP A 102 33.76 -3.09 6.87
C ASP A 102 33.57 -4.03 8.07
N THR A 103 32.54 -3.81 8.89
CA THR A 103 32.24 -4.64 10.06
C THR A 103 30.75 -4.87 10.20
N ILE A 104 30.37 -6.00 10.81
CA ILE A 104 28.96 -6.35 11.03
C ILE A 104 28.24 -5.33 11.93
N GLY A 105 28.93 -4.78 12.94
CA GLY A 105 28.36 -3.77 13.83
C GLY A 105 28.07 -2.45 13.11
N MET A 106 28.97 -2.03 12.21
CA MET A 106 28.76 -0.86 11.35
C MET A 106 27.59 -1.08 10.40
N LEU A 107 27.49 -2.26 9.80
CA LEU A 107 26.39 -2.63 8.91
C LEU A 107 25.05 -2.63 9.66
N VAL A 108 24.97 -3.22 10.87
CA VAL A 108 23.78 -3.19 11.72
C VAL A 108 23.37 -1.76 12.07
N ALA A 109 24.32 -0.90 12.46
CA ALA A 109 24.03 0.50 12.77
C ALA A 109 23.48 1.26 11.55
N ALA A 110 24.10 1.08 10.38
CA ALA A 110 23.64 1.66 9.13
C ALA A 110 22.23 1.16 8.77
N ARG A 111 21.93 -0.13 8.98
CA ARG A 111 20.59 -0.72 8.77
C ARG A 111 19.53 -0.17 9.70
N VAL A 112 19.86 0.12 10.95
CA VAL A 112 18.93 0.81 11.86
C VAL A 112 18.57 2.18 11.29
N VAL A 113 19.57 2.98 10.90
CA VAL A 113 19.33 4.31 10.31
C VAL A 113 18.54 4.20 9.00
N GLN A 114 18.83 3.19 8.18
CA GLN A 114 18.12 2.92 6.93
C GLN A 114 16.64 2.57 7.19
N GLY A 115 16.36 1.75 8.21
CA GLY A 115 15.00 1.41 8.64
C GLY A 115 14.21 2.64 9.11
N LEU A 116 14.85 3.55 9.85
CA LEU A 116 14.24 4.84 10.24
C LEU A 116 13.87 5.67 8.99
N GLY A 117 14.74 5.72 7.99
CA GLY A 117 14.47 6.39 6.71
C GLY A 117 13.26 5.78 5.98
N ALA A 118 13.19 4.45 5.93
CA ALA A 118 12.06 3.73 5.33
C ALA A 118 10.75 4.02 6.07
N ALA A 119 10.78 4.07 7.41
CA ALA A 119 9.59 4.33 8.22
C ALA A 119 9.04 5.74 8.02
N LEU A 120 9.92 6.73 7.86
CA LEU A 120 9.55 8.11 7.56
C LEU A 120 8.89 8.25 6.19
N LEU A 121 9.31 7.45 5.22
CA LEU A 121 8.88 7.51 3.82
C LEU A 121 7.54 6.80 3.58
N THR A 122 7.39 5.55 4.03
CA THR A 122 6.26 4.66 3.68
C THR A 122 4.85 5.26 3.90
N PRO A 123 4.50 5.83 5.07
CA PRO A 123 3.14 6.32 5.29
C PRO A 123 2.82 7.56 4.43
N GLN A 124 3.84 8.29 3.99
CA GLN A 124 3.67 9.52 3.21
C GLN A 124 3.14 9.22 1.80
N THR A 125 3.53 8.09 1.20
CA THR A 125 3.06 7.76 -0.16
C THR A 125 1.55 7.60 -0.17
N MET A 126 1.01 6.88 0.82
CA MET A 126 -0.44 6.67 0.99
C MET A 126 -1.16 7.97 1.40
N THR A 127 -0.52 8.80 2.22
CA THR A 127 -1.06 10.11 2.63
C THR A 127 -1.19 11.06 1.44
N VAL A 128 -0.15 11.18 0.61
CA VAL A 128 -0.19 12.02 -0.59
C VAL A 128 -1.27 11.51 -1.55
N ILE A 129 -1.34 10.21 -1.82
CA ILE A 129 -2.40 9.63 -2.66
C ILE A 129 -3.79 10.02 -2.15
N THR A 130 -4.02 9.90 -0.84
CA THR A 130 -5.31 10.21 -0.21
C THR A 130 -5.66 11.69 -0.32
N ARG A 131 -4.67 12.59 -0.24
CA ARG A 131 -4.87 14.04 -0.29
C ARG A 131 -4.90 14.64 -1.69
N THR A 132 -4.24 14.03 -2.68
CA THR A 132 -4.17 14.57 -4.05
C THR A 132 -5.19 13.94 -5.00
N PHE A 133 -5.57 12.67 -4.79
CA PHE A 133 -6.56 12.02 -5.64
C PHE A 133 -7.97 12.12 -5.04
N PRO A 134 -8.98 12.47 -5.87
CA PRO A 134 -10.36 12.49 -5.41
C PRO A 134 -10.81 11.07 -5.03
N PRO A 135 -11.75 10.90 -4.08
CA PRO A 135 -12.13 9.59 -3.54
C PRO A 135 -12.48 8.52 -4.59
N HIS A 136 -13.06 8.92 -5.72
CA HIS A 136 -13.47 8.04 -6.81
C HIS A 136 -12.33 7.62 -7.78
N ARG A 137 -11.11 8.16 -7.62
CA ARG A 137 -9.91 7.75 -8.38
C ARG A 137 -8.81 7.16 -7.50
N ARG A 138 -9.04 7.10 -6.18
CA ARG A 138 -8.07 6.53 -5.22
C ARG A 138 -7.86 5.04 -5.49
N GLY A 139 -8.86 4.30 -6.00
CA GLY A 139 -8.72 2.89 -6.35
C GLY A 139 -7.62 2.63 -7.36
N VAL A 140 -7.61 3.34 -8.49
CA VAL A 140 -6.55 3.20 -9.49
C VAL A 140 -5.18 3.64 -8.93
N ALA A 141 -5.09 4.74 -8.18
CA ALA A 141 -3.81 5.17 -7.61
C ALA A 141 -3.24 4.15 -6.61
N MET A 142 -4.08 3.60 -5.74
CA MET A 142 -3.70 2.54 -4.80
C MET A 142 -3.37 1.23 -5.51
N SER A 143 -3.93 0.98 -6.71
CA SER A 143 -3.61 -0.22 -7.47
C SER A 143 -2.23 -0.15 -8.10
N VAL A 144 -1.83 1.00 -8.62
CA VAL A 144 -0.45 1.24 -9.08
C VAL A 144 0.53 1.15 -7.91
N TRP A 145 0.16 1.68 -6.73
CA TRP A 145 0.97 1.54 -5.52
C TRP A 145 1.14 0.07 -5.10
N GLY A 146 0.07 -0.72 -5.06
CA GLY A 146 0.12 -2.15 -4.76
C GLY A 146 0.89 -2.97 -5.81
N ALA A 147 0.74 -2.64 -7.10
CA ALA A 147 1.48 -3.28 -8.19
C ALA A 147 2.98 -3.05 -8.07
N THR A 148 3.39 -1.83 -7.67
CA THR A 148 4.79 -1.49 -7.44
C THR A 148 5.42 -2.39 -6.38
N ALA A 149 4.69 -2.70 -5.31
CA ALA A 149 5.15 -3.65 -4.30
C ALA A 149 5.32 -5.06 -4.86
N GLY A 150 4.37 -5.54 -5.66
CA GLY A 150 4.46 -6.85 -6.31
C GLY A 150 5.64 -6.98 -7.28
N VAL A 151 5.91 -5.95 -8.09
CA VAL A 151 7.07 -5.92 -8.99
C VAL A 151 8.38 -5.87 -8.20
N ALA A 152 8.44 -5.08 -7.12
CA ALA A 152 9.63 -4.99 -6.27
C ALA A 152 10.01 -6.34 -5.65
N THR A 153 9.02 -7.14 -5.21
CA THR A 153 9.26 -8.49 -4.66
C THR A 153 9.93 -9.43 -5.66
N LEU A 154 9.69 -9.26 -6.97
CA LEU A 154 10.37 -10.05 -8.01
C LEU A 154 11.74 -9.46 -8.36
N VAL A 155 11.82 -8.14 -8.53
CA VAL A 155 13.06 -7.46 -8.93
C VAL A 155 14.14 -7.61 -7.87
N GLY A 156 13.79 -7.58 -6.58
CA GLY A 156 14.75 -7.68 -5.49
C GLY A 156 15.65 -8.91 -5.56
N PRO A 157 15.11 -10.13 -5.45
CA PRO A 157 15.93 -11.34 -5.49
C PRO A 157 16.70 -11.53 -6.81
N LEU A 158 16.08 -11.16 -7.94
CA LEU A 158 16.73 -11.27 -9.26
C LEU A 158 17.92 -10.32 -9.40
N ALA A 159 17.73 -9.04 -9.03
CA ALA A 159 18.81 -8.07 -9.02
C ALA A 159 19.87 -8.43 -7.97
N GLY A 160 19.46 -8.96 -6.81
CA GLY A 160 20.35 -9.39 -5.75
C GLY A 160 21.30 -10.48 -6.17
N GLY A 161 20.79 -11.55 -6.79
CA GLY A 161 21.63 -12.63 -7.32
C GLY A 161 22.68 -12.10 -8.29
N VAL A 162 22.26 -11.34 -9.30
CA VAL A 162 23.17 -10.76 -10.30
C VAL A 162 24.22 -9.83 -9.68
N LEU A 163 23.81 -8.96 -8.75
CA LEU A 163 24.73 -8.01 -8.11
C LEU A 163 25.75 -8.72 -7.22
N VAL A 164 25.30 -9.69 -6.41
CA VAL A 164 26.17 -10.45 -5.51
C VAL A 164 27.16 -11.30 -6.31
N ASP A 165 26.71 -11.97 -7.38
CA ASP A 165 27.55 -12.86 -8.19
C ASP A 165 28.65 -12.12 -8.98
N HIS A 166 28.43 -10.86 -9.35
CA HIS A 166 29.35 -10.11 -10.24
C HIS A 166 30.10 -8.95 -9.59
N LEU A 167 29.43 -8.19 -8.71
CA LEU A 167 29.95 -6.95 -8.16
C LEU A 167 30.24 -7.04 -6.66
N GLY A 168 29.69 -8.06 -5.99
CA GLY A 168 29.81 -8.27 -4.55
C GLY A 168 28.60 -7.75 -3.77
N TRP A 169 28.51 -8.16 -2.50
CA TRP A 169 27.35 -7.88 -1.66
C TRP A 169 27.15 -6.38 -1.37
N GLN A 170 28.21 -5.58 -1.36
CA GLN A 170 28.13 -4.13 -1.09
C GLN A 170 27.23 -3.41 -2.10
N TRP A 171 27.20 -3.90 -3.34
CA TRP A 171 26.45 -3.28 -4.43
C TRP A 171 24.94 -3.39 -4.29
N ILE A 172 24.45 -4.34 -3.48
CA ILE A 172 23.02 -4.44 -3.17
C ILE A 172 22.52 -3.19 -2.42
N PHE A 173 23.41 -2.49 -1.71
CA PHE A 173 23.11 -1.24 -1.04
C PHE A 173 23.48 -0.02 -1.89
N ILE A 174 24.63 -0.06 -2.57
CA ILE A 174 25.10 1.05 -3.41
C ILE A 174 24.13 1.32 -4.57
N VAL A 175 23.45 0.31 -5.11
CA VAL A 175 22.45 0.48 -6.18
C VAL A 175 21.28 1.39 -5.78
N ASN A 176 20.95 1.47 -4.48
CA ASN A 176 19.91 2.37 -3.99
C ASN A 176 20.32 3.85 -4.08
N VAL A 177 21.62 4.16 -4.10
CA VAL A 177 22.13 5.53 -4.10
C VAL A 177 21.71 6.30 -5.37
N PRO A 178 22.01 5.84 -6.60
CA PRO A 178 21.55 6.56 -7.80
C PRO A 178 20.03 6.61 -7.90
N ILE A 179 19.32 5.53 -7.52
CA ILE A 179 17.85 5.49 -7.54
C ILE A 179 17.27 6.50 -6.56
N GLY A 180 17.84 6.59 -5.35
CA GLY A 180 17.44 7.53 -4.30
C GLY A 180 17.67 8.97 -4.69
N VAL A 181 18.80 9.29 -5.32
CA VAL A 181 19.10 10.65 -5.84
C VAL A 181 18.09 11.04 -6.94
N ILE A 182 17.81 10.14 -7.87
CA ILE A 182 16.82 10.34 -8.94
C ILE A 182 15.42 10.54 -8.34
N GLY A 183 15.02 9.67 -7.41
CA GLY A 183 13.75 9.77 -6.69
C GLY A 183 13.63 11.07 -5.90
N LEU A 184 14.72 11.54 -5.29
CA LEU A 184 14.77 12.78 -4.53
C LEU A 184 14.56 13.99 -5.45
N ALA A 185 15.29 14.05 -6.57
CA ALA A 185 15.13 15.12 -7.55
C ALA A 185 13.69 15.19 -8.08
N MET A 186 13.10 14.04 -8.46
CA MET A 186 11.72 13.99 -8.89
C MET A 186 10.73 14.35 -7.79
N ALA A 187 10.93 13.88 -6.55
CA ALA A 187 10.02 14.20 -5.46
C ALA A 187 10.05 15.69 -5.10
N VAL A 188 11.20 16.34 -5.19
CA VAL A 188 11.33 17.79 -4.98
C VAL A 188 10.51 18.57 -6.02
N TRP A 189 10.57 18.16 -7.29
CA TRP A 189 9.93 18.88 -8.40
C TRP A 189 8.46 18.52 -8.63
N LEU A 190 8.08 17.24 -8.52
CA LEU A 190 6.77 16.73 -8.94
C LEU A 190 5.77 16.60 -7.78
N VAL A 191 6.23 16.46 -6.53
CA VAL A 191 5.32 16.30 -5.38
C VAL A 191 4.90 17.69 -4.88
N PRO A 192 3.58 18.00 -4.83
CA PRO A 192 3.12 19.28 -4.32
C PRO A 192 3.29 19.38 -2.81
N SER A 193 3.53 20.60 -2.32
CA SER A 193 3.46 20.89 -0.88
C SER A 193 2.01 20.92 -0.45
N LEU A 194 1.62 20.00 0.43
CA LEU A 194 0.26 19.89 0.96
C LEU A 194 0.11 20.68 2.27
N PRO A 195 -1.08 21.23 2.58
CA PRO A 195 -1.33 21.91 3.84
C PRO A 195 -0.99 21.04 5.05
N THR A 196 -0.44 21.67 6.09
CA THR A 196 0.07 21.02 7.31
C THR A 196 -0.78 21.38 8.52
N GLN A 197 -0.95 20.42 9.44
CA GLN A 197 -1.66 20.62 10.70
C GLN A 197 -0.70 21.07 11.81
N ALA A 198 0.00 22.19 11.60
CA ALA A 198 1.12 22.64 12.44
C ALA A 198 0.74 22.99 13.91
N ARG A 199 -0.54 23.29 14.17
CA ARG A 199 -1.05 23.76 15.47
C ARG A 199 -1.35 22.65 16.49
N GLN A 200 -1.32 21.37 16.12
CA GLN A 200 -1.67 20.30 17.06
C GLN A 200 -0.48 19.90 17.96
N ARG A 201 -0.76 19.70 19.25
CA ARG A 201 0.22 19.22 20.25
C ARG A 201 0.65 17.79 19.90
N PHE A 202 1.90 17.44 20.22
CA PHE A 202 2.44 16.11 19.94
C PHE A 202 2.26 15.18 21.14
N ASP A 203 1.68 14.01 20.91
CA ASP A 203 1.44 13.01 21.96
C ASP A 203 2.72 12.24 22.31
N ILE A 204 3.62 12.88 23.05
CA ILE A 204 4.88 12.26 23.48
C ILE A 204 4.62 10.96 24.28
N PRO A 205 3.70 10.91 25.27
CA PRO A 205 3.43 9.66 25.98
C PRO A 205 2.92 8.56 25.06
N GLY A 206 2.02 8.88 24.12
CA GLY A 206 1.55 7.92 23.12
C GLY A 206 2.66 7.41 22.19
N VAL A 207 3.60 8.28 21.81
CA VAL A 207 4.78 7.91 21.02
C VAL A 207 5.70 6.96 21.78
N VAL A 208 5.98 7.24 23.05
CA VAL A 208 6.82 6.36 23.88
C VAL A 208 6.12 5.02 24.11
N LEU A 209 4.84 5.02 24.47
CA LEU A 209 4.08 3.79 24.72
C LEU A 209 3.96 2.92 23.47
N SER A 210 3.59 3.51 22.32
CA SER A 210 3.54 2.77 21.06
C SER A 210 4.91 2.27 20.62
N GLY A 211 5.95 3.10 20.76
CA GLY A 211 7.33 2.74 20.42
C GLY A 211 7.83 1.55 21.24
N VAL A 212 7.69 1.61 22.57
CA VAL A 212 8.10 0.53 23.47
C VAL A 212 7.25 -0.72 23.25
N GLY A 213 5.93 -0.58 23.16
CA GLY A 213 5.02 -1.72 22.96
C GLY A 213 5.29 -2.47 21.66
N LEU A 214 5.38 -1.75 20.53
CA LEU A 214 5.71 -2.35 19.24
C LEU A 214 7.12 -2.93 19.21
N PHE A 215 8.10 -2.24 19.80
CA PHE A 215 9.48 -2.75 19.88
C PHE A 215 9.52 -4.09 20.61
N LEU A 216 8.92 -4.20 21.80
CA LEU A 216 8.93 -5.43 22.59
C LEU A 216 8.24 -6.59 21.85
N ILE A 217 7.09 -6.33 21.22
CA ILE A 217 6.36 -7.36 20.47
C ILE A 217 7.16 -7.81 19.26
N VAL A 218 7.62 -6.88 18.42
CA VAL A 218 8.35 -7.22 17.19
C VAL A 218 9.68 -7.87 17.52
N PHE A 219 10.41 -7.37 18.51
CA PHE A 219 11.69 -7.94 18.95
C PHE A 219 11.51 -9.38 19.44
N ALA A 220 10.54 -9.63 20.32
CA ALA A 220 10.29 -10.96 20.85
C ALA A 220 9.84 -11.94 19.76
N LEU A 221 9.07 -11.49 18.77
CA LEU A 221 8.66 -12.34 17.65
C LEU A 221 9.81 -12.67 16.69
N GLN A 222 10.74 -11.73 16.47
CA GLN A 222 11.92 -11.95 15.63
C GLN A 222 12.95 -12.86 16.32
N GLU A 223 13.28 -12.58 17.58
CA GLU A 223 14.26 -13.36 18.36
C GLU A 223 13.67 -14.63 18.99
N GLY A 224 12.36 -14.84 18.85
CA GLY A 224 11.65 -15.98 19.42
C GLY A 224 12.24 -17.31 18.99
N GLN A 225 12.52 -17.47 17.70
CA GLN A 225 13.07 -18.71 17.15
C GLN A 225 14.53 -18.93 17.52
N SER A 226 15.38 -17.91 17.38
CA SER A 226 16.83 -18.01 17.65
C SER A 226 17.10 -18.44 19.09
N HIS A 227 16.24 -18.04 20.03
CA HIS A 227 16.35 -18.35 21.45
C HIS A 227 15.37 -19.44 21.92
N GLY A 228 14.78 -20.21 20.99
CA GLY A 228 13.95 -21.38 21.32
C GLY A 228 12.71 -21.07 22.17
N TRP A 229 12.12 -19.88 22.02
CA TRP A 229 10.96 -19.43 22.80
C TRP A 229 11.16 -19.49 24.31
N ALA A 230 12.36 -19.13 24.78
CA ALA A 230 12.69 -19.05 26.20
C ALA A 230 11.66 -18.22 27.00
N ALA A 231 11.53 -18.50 28.29
CA ALA A 231 10.54 -17.85 29.16
C ALA A 231 10.61 -16.31 29.15
N TRP A 232 11.81 -15.74 28.98
CA TRP A 232 11.99 -14.30 28.89
C TRP A 232 11.34 -13.70 27.63
N ILE A 233 11.29 -14.43 26.51
CA ILE A 233 10.63 -13.99 25.26
C ILE A 233 9.13 -13.88 25.48
N TRP A 234 8.51 -14.90 26.10
CA TRP A 234 7.09 -14.86 26.46
C TRP A 234 6.78 -13.72 27.43
N LEU A 235 7.67 -13.46 28.39
CA LEU A 235 7.56 -12.31 29.27
C LEU A 235 7.65 -11.00 28.48
N THR A 236 8.58 -10.87 27.53
CA THR A 236 8.72 -9.70 26.65
C THR A 236 7.45 -9.48 25.82
N VAL A 237 6.85 -10.54 25.26
CA VAL A 237 5.56 -10.46 24.56
C VAL A 237 4.45 -9.99 25.50
N ALA A 238 4.34 -10.57 26.69
CA ALA A 238 3.32 -10.22 27.67
C ALA A 238 3.44 -8.75 28.12
N VAL A 239 4.67 -8.28 28.39
CA VAL A 239 4.94 -6.87 28.71
C VAL A 239 4.62 -5.98 27.51
N GLY A 240 5.00 -6.37 26.30
CA GLY A 240 4.66 -5.64 25.07
C GLY A 240 3.15 -5.49 24.88
N ILE A 241 2.37 -6.55 25.10
CA ILE A 241 0.90 -6.52 25.07
C ILE A 241 0.35 -5.60 26.16
N ALA A 242 0.87 -5.67 27.38
CA ALA A 242 0.45 -4.80 28.48
C ALA A 242 0.73 -3.31 28.18
N VAL A 243 1.90 -3.00 27.60
CA VAL A 243 2.25 -1.64 27.17
C VAL A 243 1.36 -1.18 26.01
N MET A 244 1.04 -2.05 25.05
CA MET A 244 0.09 -1.72 23.98
C MET A 244 -1.34 -1.51 24.50
N ALA A 245 -1.77 -2.25 25.53
CA ALA A 245 -3.05 -2.01 26.19
C ALA A 245 -3.06 -0.65 26.91
N ALA A 246 -1.96 -0.31 27.60
CA ALA A 246 -1.78 1.00 28.21
C ALA A 246 -1.74 2.14 27.17
N PHE A 247 -1.12 1.90 26.01
CA PHE A 247 -1.16 2.82 24.87
C PHE A 247 -2.60 3.07 24.40
N VAL A 248 -3.38 2.01 24.15
CA VAL A 248 -4.79 2.15 23.70
C VAL A 248 -5.64 2.88 24.74
N TYR A 249 -5.45 2.58 26.03
CA TYR A 249 -6.10 3.31 27.12
C TYR A 249 -5.70 4.78 27.15
N TRP A 250 -4.41 5.09 27.00
CA TRP A 250 -3.95 6.49 26.91
C TRP A 250 -4.57 7.22 25.72
N GLN A 251 -4.66 6.57 24.54
CA GLN A 251 -5.30 7.15 23.37
C GLN A 251 -6.80 7.43 23.57
N SER A 252 -7.49 6.67 24.43
CA SER A 252 -8.92 6.89 24.69
C SER A 252 -9.20 8.02 25.66
N VAL A 253 -8.27 8.28 26.59
CA VAL A 253 -8.40 9.35 27.59
C VAL A 253 -7.80 10.68 27.12
N ASN A 254 -6.83 10.65 26.19
CA ASN A 254 -6.16 11.85 25.69
C ASN A 254 -7.07 12.68 24.76
N THR A 255 -7.52 13.84 25.23
CA THR A 255 -8.38 14.78 24.49
C THR A 255 -7.62 15.84 23.70
N GLY A 256 -6.30 16.00 23.90
CA GLY A 256 -5.55 17.13 23.37
C GLY A 256 -5.14 17.00 21.89
N ALA A 257 -4.61 15.83 21.52
CA ALA A 257 -4.21 15.46 20.15
C ALA A 257 -3.61 14.02 20.16
N PRO A 258 -4.43 12.97 20.28
CA PRO A 258 -3.93 11.59 20.31
C PRO A 258 -3.09 11.25 19.07
N LEU A 259 -2.06 10.42 19.25
CA LEU A 259 -1.27 9.86 18.15
C LEU A 259 -2.18 9.10 17.17
N ILE A 260 -3.14 8.36 17.71
CA ILE A 260 -4.16 7.61 17.00
C ILE A 260 -5.54 8.12 17.44
N PRO A 261 -6.20 8.96 16.64
CA PRO A 261 -7.59 9.35 16.89
C PRO A 261 -8.51 8.12 16.79
N LEU A 262 -8.93 7.54 17.92
CA LEU A 262 -9.73 6.31 17.95
C LEU A 262 -11.08 6.44 17.22
N VAL A 263 -11.54 7.66 16.98
CA VAL A 263 -12.73 7.96 16.16
C VAL A 263 -12.66 7.31 14.77
N MET A 264 -11.47 7.13 14.18
CA MET A 264 -11.36 6.50 12.87
C MET A 264 -11.76 5.01 12.86
N PHE A 265 -11.65 4.33 14.00
CA PHE A 265 -12.11 2.93 14.12
C PHE A 265 -13.64 2.81 14.23
N ARG A 266 -14.35 3.93 14.41
CA ARG A 266 -15.82 3.95 14.28
C ARG A 266 -16.26 3.76 12.83
N ASP A 267 -15.40 4.12 11.86
CA ASP A 267 -15.63 3.76 10.47
C ASP A 267 -15.36 2.26 10.28
N ARG A 268 -16.42 1.52 9.95
CA ARG A 268 -16.35 0.06 9.79
C ARG A 268 -15.44 -0.35 8.65
N ASN A 269 -15.38 0.43 7.57
CA ASN A 269 -14.54 0.14 6.42
C ASN A 269 -13.05 0.28 6.79
N PHE A 270 -12.69 1.29 7.57
CA PHE A 270 -11.34 1.45 8.10
C PHE A 270 -10.95 0.28 9.02
N SER A 271 -11.80 -0.08 9.98
CA SER A 271 -11.54 -1.18 10.92
C SER A 271 -11.39 -2.53 10.22
N MET A 272 -12.32 -2.88 9.32
CA MET A 272 -12.24 -4.14 8.56
C MET A 272 -11.10 -4.14 7.54
N SER A 273 -10.74 -2.99 6.97
CA SER A 273 -9.58 -2.90 6.08
C SER A 273 -8.26 -3.09 6.83
N ASN A 274 -8.18 -2.63 8.08
CA ASN A 274 -7.02 -2.90 8.95
C ASN A 274 -6.92 -4.38 9.34
N LEU A 275 -8.05 -5.03 9.65
CA LEU A 275 -8.06 -6.48 9.85
C LEU A 275 -7.61 -7.22 8.58
N GLY A 276 -8.14 -6.82 7.42
CA GLY A 276 -7.74 -7.36 6.12
C GLY A 276 -6.24 -7.16 5.83
N VAL A 277 -5.69 -5.97 6.08
CA VAL A 277 -4.27 -5.70 5.80
C VAL A 277 -3.33 -6.47 6.74
N ALA A 278 -3.73 -6.67 8.01
CA ALA A 278 -3.01 -7.56 8.93
C ALA A 278 -3.02 -9.00 8.42
N THR A 279 -4.19 -9.50 8.01
CA THR A 279 -4.36 -10.86 7.47
C THR A 279 -3.50 -11.10 6.23
N ILE A 280 -3.57 -10.21 5.23
CA ILE A 280 -2.74 -10.37 4.02
C ILE A 280 -1.25 -10.17 4.31
N GLY A 281 -0.89 -9.30 5.25
CA GLY A 281 0.49 -9.18 5.73
C GLY A 281 1.01 -10.51 6.28
N PHE A 282 0.23 -11.17 7.15
CA PHE A 282 0.54 -12.50 7.68
C PHE A 282 0.68 -13.53 6.56
N VAL A 283 -0.29 -13.58 5.65
CA VAL A 283 -0.34 -14.56 4.56
C VAL A 283 0.86 -14.38 3.62
N ALA A 284 1.15 -13.13 3.23
CA ALA A 284 2.20 -12.80 2.28
C ALA A 284 3.60 -13.17 2.80
N THR A 285 3.90 -12.92 4.08
CA THR A 285 5.18 -13.33 4.66
C THR A 285 5.21 -14.82 5.03
N GLY A 286 4.11 -15.35 5.55
CA GLY A 286 4.00 -16.76 5.97
C GLY A 286 4.13 -17.75 4.81
N MET A 287 3.71 -17.40 3.60
CA MET A 287 3.80 -18.32 2.46
C MET A 287 5.20 -18.43 1.84
N ILE A 288 6.05 -17.39 1.96
CA ILE A 288 7.31 -17.30 1.20
C ILE A 288 8.32 -18.32 1.68
N LEU A 289 8.54 -18.44 3.00
CA LEU A 289 9.54 -19.35 3.56
C LEU A 289 9.29 -20.82 3.17
N PRO A 290 8.15 -21.44 3.48
CA PRO A 290 7.90 -22.84 3.14
C PRO A 290 7.97 -23.10 1.62
N LEU A 291 7.55 -22.14 0.79
CA LEU A 291 7.69 -22.23 -0.67
C LEU A 291 9.16 -22.28 -1.09
N MET A 292 9.99 -21.37 -0.57
CA MET A 292 11.41 -21.30 -0.91
C MET A 292 12.17 -22.54 -0.43
N PHE A 293 11.88 -23.02 0.77
CA PHE A 293 12.47 -24.26 1.29
C PHE A 293 12.07 -25.47 0.44
N TYR A 294 10.79 -25.63 0.11
CA TYR A 294 10.36 -26.71 -0.79
C TYR A 294 11.04 -26.61 -2.17
N ALA A 295 11.07 -25.43 -2.80
CA ALA A 295 11.65 -25.23 -4.11
C ALA A 295 13.15 -25.58 -4.15
N GLN A 296 13.92 -25.19 -3.13
CA GLN A 296 15.36 -25.43 -3.10
C GLN A 296 15.70 -26.84 -2.59
N SER A 297 15.12 -27.26 -1.47
CA SER A 297 15.43 -28.52 -0.81
C SER A 297 14.85 -29.76 -1.48
N VAL A 298 13.65 -29.64 -2.05
CA VAL A 298 12.91 -30.78 -2.63
C VAL A 298 13.00 -30.76 -4.15
N CYS A 299 12.72 -29.62 -4.79
CA CYS A 299 12.81 -29.53 -6.24
C CYS A 299 14.25 -29.36 -6.76
N GLY A 300 15.22 -29.14 -5.88
CA GLY A 300 16.64 -28.96 -6.24
C GLY A 300 16.90 -27.68 -7.02
N LEU A 301 16.01 -26.68 -6.95
CA LEU A 301 16.18 -25.42 -7.64
C LEU A 301 17.27 -24.58 -6.98
N THR A 302 18.06 -23.89 -7.79
CA THR A 302 18.96 -22.84 -7.28
C THR A 302 18.14 -21.71 -6.62
N PRO A 303 18.73 -20.90 -5.72
CA PRO A 303 18.04 -19.76 -5.11
C PRO A 303 17.39 -18.83 -6.13
N THR A 304 18.08 -18.56 -7.24
CA THR A 304 17.57 -17.73 -8.35
C THR A 304 16.37 -18.36 -9.05
N GLN A 305 16.40 -19.68 -9.29
CA GLN A 305 15.26 -20.39 -9.89
C GLN A 305 14.07 -20.47 -8.94
N ALA A 306 14.30 -20.67 -7.64
CA ALA A 306 13.26 -20.65 -6.62
C ALA A 306 12.59 -19.27 -6.52
N ALA A 307 13.38 -18.18 -6.59
CA ALA A 307 12.85 -16.83 -6.70
C ALA A 307 12.02 -16.64 -7.99
N LEU A 308 12.53 -17.12 -9.13
CA LEU A 308 11.83 -17.04 -10.42
C LEU A 308 10.49 -17.80 -10.44
N LEU A 309 10.33 -18.81 -9.58
CA LEU A 309 9.06 -19.52 -9.41
C LEU A 309 7.93 -18.57 -9.00
N THR A 310 8.24 -17.48 -8.28
CA THR A 310 7.27 -16.47 -7.85
C THR A 310 6.96 -15.43 -8.93
N ALA A 311 7.65 -15.44 -10.07
CA ALA A 311 7.46 -14.46 -11.14
C ALA A 311 6.02 -14.40 -11.69
N PRO A 312 5.32 -15.53 -11.94
CA PRO A 312 3.93 -15.49 -12.43
C PRO A 312 2.99 -14.79 -11.45
N MET A 313 3.26 -14.89 -10.15
CA MET A 313 2.51 -14.19 -9.11
C MET A 313 2.64 -12.67 -9.28
N ALA A 314 3.87 -12.16 -9.40
CA ALA A 314 4.13 -10.74 -9.59
C ALA A 314 3.57 -10.21 -10.93
N VAL A 315 3.73 -10.99 -12.01
CA VAL A 315 3.17 -10.67 -13.34
C VAL A 315 1.65 -10.58 -13.29
N ALA A 316 0.97 -11.57 -12.70
CA ALA A 316 -0.47 -11.56 -12.56
C ALA A 316 -0.96 -10.37 -11.73
N THR A 317 -0.30 -10.05 -10.61
CA THR A 317 -0.62 -8.88 -9.81
C THR A 317 -0.48 -7.59 -10.61
N GLY A 318 0.64 -7.40 -11.32
CA GLY A 318 0.91 -6.20 -12.11
C GLY A 318 -0.05 -6.03 -13.29
N VAL A 319 -0.32 -7.11 -14.04
CA VAL A 319 -1.23 -7.09 -15.18
C VAL A 319 -2.67 -6.80 -14.74
N LEU A 320 -3.12 -7.36 -13.62
CA LEU A 320 -4.49 -7.18 -13.14
C LEU A 320 -4.70 -5.86 -12.37
N ALA A 321 -3.65 -5.23 -11.84
CA ALA A 321 -3.77 -4.03 -11.02
C ALA A 321 -4.55 -2.86 -11.67
N PRO A 322 -4.34 -2.50 -12.96
CA PRO A 322 -5.13 -1.44 -13.59
C PRO A 322 -6.63 -1.79 -13.71
N PHE A 323 -6.94 -3.06 -14.00
CA PHE A 323 -8.31 -3.55 -14.13
C PHE A 323 -9.02 -3.57 -12.79
N VAL A 324 -8.36 -4.08 -11.76
CA VAL A 324 -8.89 -4.10 -10.38
C VAL A 324 -9.06 -2.68 -9.86
N GLY A 325 -8.12 -1.76 -10.13
CA GLY A 325 -8.25 -0.36 -9.72
C GLY A 325 -9.53 0.28 -10.26
N LYS A 326 -9.84 0.08 -11.55
CA LYS A 326 -11.09 0.55 -12.17
C LYS A 326 -12.32 -0.14 -11.59
N LEU A 327 -12.22 -1.43 -11.27
CA LEU A 327 -13.29 -2.22 -10.68
C LEU A 327 -13.63 -1.71 -9.27
N VAL A 328 -12.61 -1.44 -8.43
CA VAL A 328 -12.78 -0.92 -7.06
C VAL A 328 -13.50 0.41 -7.02
N ASP A 329 -13.27 1.26 -8.01
CA ASP A 329 -13.92 2.58 -8.04
C ASP A 329 -15.44 2.48 -8.31
N ARG A 330 -15.89 1.39 -8.95
CA ARG A 330 -17.30 1.16 -9.36
C ARG A 330 -18.04 0.09 -8.57
N SER A 331 -17.33 -0.89 -8.02
CA SER A 331 -17.91 -2.08 -7.38
C SER A 331 -17.86 -2.01 -5.87
N HIS A 332 -18.79 -2.68 -5.21
CA HIS A 332 -18.83 -2.78 -3.75
C HIS A 332 -17.55 -3.47 -3.20
N PRO A 333 -16.85 -2.90 -2.19
CA PRO A 333 -15.59 -3.43 -1.65
C PRO A 333 -15.65 -4.91 -1.26
N ARG A 334 -16.73 -5.30 -0.58
CA ARG A 334 -17.01 -6.68 -0.17
C ARG A 334 -16.79 -7.71 -1.28
N SER A 335 -17.33 -7.48 -2.48
CA SER A 335 -17.23 -8.46 -3.57
C SER A 335 -15.80 -8.58 -4.09
N VAL A 336 -15.08 -7.46 -4.20
CA VAL A 336 -13.71 -7.42 -4.72
C VAL A 336 -12.73 -8.02 -3.71
N VAL A 337 -12.74 -7.53 -2.47
CA VAL A 337 -11.86 -7.99 -1.38
C VAL A 337 -12.18 -9.45 -1.01
N GLY A 338 -13.46 -9.81 -0.94
CA GLY A 338 -13.94 -11.16 -0.63
C GLY A 338 -13.51 -12.18 -1.69
N PHE A 339 -13.62 -11.83 -2.97
CA PHE A 339 -13.06 -12.63 -4.06
C PHE A 339 -11.54 -12.79 -3.92
N GLY A 340 -10.81 -11.70 -3.66
CA GLY A 340 -9.37 -11.73 -3.46
C GLY A 340 -8.95 -12.72 -2.35
N PHE A 341 -9.49 -12.59 -1.14
CA PHE A 341 -9.14 -13.50 -0.04
C PHE A 341 -9.60 -14.94 -0.28
N SER A 342 -10.73 -15.16 -0.95
CA SER A 342 -11.20 -16.50 -1.28
C SER A 342 -10.25 -17.16 -2.29
N LEU A 343 -9.86 -16.43 -3.33
CA LEU A 343 -8.89 -16.90 -4.32
C LEU A 343 -7.50 -17.13 -3.69
N MET A 344 -7.11 -16.31 -2.72
CA MET A 344 -5.86 -16.52 -1.96
C MET A 344 -5.92 -17.83 -1.16
N ALA A 345 -7.00 -18.07 -0.41
CA ALA A 345 -7.18 -19.29 0.37
C ALA A 345 -7.20 -20.55 -0.52
N ILE A 346 -7.91 -20.49 -1.65
CA ILE A 346 -7.96 -21.55 -2.65
C ILE A 346 -6.57 -21.77 -3.26
N GLY A 347 -5.88 -20.70 -3.67
CA GLY A 347 -4.55 -20.76 -4.29
C GLY A 347 -3.50 -21.38 -3.37
N LEU A 348 -3.49 -21.00 -2.08
CA LEU A 348 -2.58 -21.58 -1.08
C LEU A 348 -2.90 -23.05 -0.79
N THR A 349 -4.19 -23.40 -0.69
CA THR A 349 -4.60 -24.80 -0.49
C THR A 349 -4.23 -25.65 -1.71
N TRP A 350 -4.43 -25.13 -2.91
CA TRP A 350 -4.04 -25.80 -4.16
C TRP A 350 -2.52 -25.96 -4.22
N LEU A 351 -1.75 -24.91 -3.91
CA LEU A 351 -0.29 -25.00 -3.84
C LEU A 351 0.16 -26.07 -2.83
N SER A 352 -0.44 -26.10 -1.64
CA SER A 352 -0.15 -27.09 -0.61
C SER A 352 -0.33 -28.54 -1.12
N ILE A 353 -1.40 -28.80 -1.88
CA ILE A 353 -1.65 -30.14 -2.48
C ILE A 353 -0.58 -30.49 -3.52
N GLU A 354 -0.14 -29.51 -4.31
CA GLU A 354 0.86 -29.71 -5.36
C GLU A 354 2.31 -29.77 -4.82
N MET A 355 2.57 -29.42 -3.55
CA MET A 355 3.91 -29.48 -2.94
C MET A 355 4.35 -30.92 -2.64
N THR A 356 4.63 -31.69 -3.69
CA THR A 356 5.16 -33.06 -3.60
C THR A 356 6.48 -33.19 -4.37
N PRO A 357 7.36 -34.15 -4.04
CA PRO A 357 8.62 -34.32 -4.78
C PRO A 357 8.44 -34.68 -6.26
N ALA A 358 7.30 -35.28 -6.63
CA ALA A 358 7.02 -35.72 -8.00
C ALA A 358 6.33 -34.65 -8.86
N THR A 359 5.95 -33.51 -8.27
CA THR A 359 5.18 -32.49 -8.99
C THR A 359 6.06 -31.76 -10.00
N PRO A 360 5.67 -31.69 -11.29
CA PRO A 360 6.42 -30.92 -12.26
C PRO A 360 6.25 -29.41 -12.02
N ILE A 361 7.34 -28.66 -12.19
CA ILE A 361 7.42 -27.22 -11.86
C ILE A 361 6.30 -26.40 -12.51
N TRP A 362 5.90 -26.70 -13.75
CA TRP A 362 4.86 -25.95 -14.46
C TRP A 362 3.50 -25.98 -13.75
N ARG A 363 3.19 -27.05 -12.99
CA ARG A 363 1.95 -27.13 -12.21
C ARG A 363 1.94 -26.17 -11.03
N LEU A 364 3.10 -25.91 -10.43
CA LEU A 364 3.24 -24.94 -9.33
C LEU A 364 2.98 -23.50 -9.81
N LEU A 365 3.23 -23.21 -11.10
CA LEU A 365 3.00 -21.89 -11.65
C LEU A 365 1.50 -21.52 -11.66
N LEU A 366 0.59 -22.49 -11.76
CA LEU A 366 -0.86 -22.25 -11.79
C LEU A 366 -1.40 -21.66 -10.47
N PRO A 367 -1.22 -22.29 -9.30
CA PRO A 367 -1.65 -21.71 -8.03
C PRO A 367 -0.89 -20.42 -7.69
N LEU A 368 0.39 -20.30 -8.04
CA LEU A 368 1.15 -19.05 -7.84
C LEU A 368 0.60 -17.89 -8.68
N THR A 369 0.17 -18.16 -9.91
CA THR A 369 -0.52 -17.17 -10.75
C THR A 369 -1.87 -16.78 -10.13
N ALA A 370 -2.64 -17.74 -9.62
CA ALA A 370 -3.90 -17.49 -8.93
C ALA A 370 -3.71 -16.63 -7.66
N MET A 371 -2.66 -16.89 -6.89
CA MET A 371 -2.27 -16.07 -5.73
C MET A 371 -1.87 -14.65 -6.14
N GLY A 372 -1.20 -14.49 -7.28
CA GLY A 372 -0.87 -13.18 -7.84
C GLY A 372 -2.12 -12.38 -8.24
N ALA A 373 -3.09 -13.05 -8.87
CA ALA A 373 -4.39 -12.46 -9.11
C ALA A 373 -5.07 -12.07 -7.79
N ALA A 374 -5.11 -12.97 -6.81
CA ALA A 374 -5.68 -12.70 -5.49
C ALA A 374 -5.07 -11.45 -4.83
N MET A 375 -3.75 -11.30 -4.87
CA MET A 375 -3.06 -10.12 -4.33
C MET A 375 -3.53 -8.80 -4.97
N ALA A 376 -3.78 -8.76 -6.28
CA ALA A 376 -4.32 -7.57 -6.93
C ALA A 376 -5.69 -7.19 -6.38
N PHE A 377 -6.55 -8.17 -6.12
CA PHE A 377 -7.89 -8.03 -5.54
C PHE A 377 -7.89 -7.81 -4.00
N ILE A 378 -6.73 -7.76 -3.35
CA ILE A 378 -6.61 -7.53 -1.90
C ILE A 378 -5.92 -6.21 -1.59
N TRP A 379 -4.70 -5.99 -2.08
CA TRP A 379 -3.88 -4.84 -1.70
C TRP A 379 -4.53 -3.51 -2.06
N SER A 380 -4.90 -3.36 -3.34
CA SER A 380 -5.50 -2.13 -3.84
C SER A 380 -6.87 -1.85 -3.23
N PRO A 381 -7.81 -2.81 -3.20
CA PRO A 381 -9.14 -2.55 -2.68
C PRO A 381 -9.12 -2.25 -1.18
N LEU A 382 -8.28 -2.92 -0.38
CA LEU A 382 -8.14 -2.63 1.06
C LEU A 382 -7.60 -1.23 1.31
N ALA A 383 -6.52 -0.82 0.62
CA ALA A 383 -5.94 0.51 0.79
C ALA A 383 -6.91 1.63 0.36
N ALA A 384 -7.62 1.43 -0.75
CA ALA A 384 -8.63 2.36 -1.22
C ALA A 384 -9.83 2.44 -0.26
N THR A 385 -10.32 1.29 0.22
CA THR A 385 -11.47 1.23 1.15
C THR A 385 -11.13 1.84 2.51
N ALA A 386 -9.92 1.59 3.03
CA ALA A 386 -9.45 2.20 4.28
C ALA A 386 -9.43 3.74 4.19
N THR A 387 -9.00 4.29 3.06
CA THR A 387 -8.78 5.73 2.89
C THR A 387 -9.98 6.49 2.35
N ARG A 388 -11.03 5.83 1.85
CA ARG A 388 -12.13 6.51 1.15
C ARG A 388 -12.94 7.43 2.05
N ASN A 389 -13.32 6.97 3.24
CA ASN A 389 -14.15 7.70 4.20
C ASN A 389 -13.33 8.52 5.21
N LEU A 390 -12.00 8.38 5.19
CA LEU A 390 -11.11 9.11 6.09
C LEU A 390 -11.06 10.60 5.67
N PRO A 391 -11.36 11.53 6.59
CA PRO A 391 -11.10 12.95 6.38
C PRO A 391 -9.64 13.18 5.99
N SER A 392 -9.38 14.14 5.09
CA SER A 392 -8.02 14.46 4.62
C SER A 392 -7.06 14.83 5.76
N GLU A 393 -7.59 15.37 6.85
CA GLU A 393 -6.88 15.71 8.09
C GLU A 393 -6.36 14.49 8.85
N LEU A 394 -7.04 13.35 8.72
CA LEU A 394 -6.68 12.09 9.37
C LEU A 394 -5.88 11.15 8.45
N ALA A 395 -5.55 11.58 7.22
CA ALA A 395 -4.87 10.74 6.24
C ALA A 395 -3.48 10.25 6.70
N GLY A 396 -2.68 11.09 7.39
CA GLY A 396 -1.38 10.69 7.91
C GLY A 396 -1.49 9.70 9.06
N ALA A 397 -2.34 9.97 10.06
CA ALA A 397 -2.63 9.03 11.14
C ALA A 397 -3.20 7.69 10.62
N GLY A 398 -4.15 7.73 9.68
CA GLY A 398 -4.78 6.56 9.09
C GLY A 398 -3.80 5.70 8.27
N SER A 399 -2.94 6.33 7.46
CA SER A 399 -1.90 5.62 6.72
C SER A 399 -0.81 5.04 7.63
N GLY A 400 -0.45 5.74 8.71
CA GLY A 400 0.45 5.26 9.76
C GLY A 400 -0.08 3.99 10.42
N VAL A 401 -1.35 3.99 10.84
CA VAL A 401 -1.99 2.79 11.38
C VAL A 401 -2.06 1.68 10.34
N TYR A 402 -2.52 1.96 9.12
CA TYR A 402 -2.63 0.95 8.07
C TYR A 402 -1.30 0.23 7.79
N ASN A 403 -0.21 0.98 7.65
CA ASN A 403 1.12 0.40 7.42
C ASN A 403 1.68 -0.30 8.67
N THR A 404 1.44 0.24 9.87
CA THR A 404 1.85 -0.42 11.11
C THR A 404 1.13 -1.76 11.28
N THR A 405 -0.19 -1.79 11.06
CA THR A 405 -1.01 -3.01 11.13
C THR A 405 -0.58 -4.04 10.08
N ARG A 406 -0.27 -3.61 8.85
CA ARG A 406 0.34 -4.48 7.82
C ARG A 406 1.65 -5.09 8.32
N GLN A 407 2.51 -4.27 8.93
CA GLN A 407 3.83 -4.72 9.39
C GLN A 407 3.73 -5.68 10.56
N VAL A 408 2.84 -5.42 11.53
CA VAL A 408 2.57 -6.33 12.65
C VAL A 408 2.04 -7.68 12.13
N GLY A 409 1.10 -7.66 11.19
CA GLY A 409 0.62 -8.89 10.54
C GLY A 409 1.75 -9.66 9.85
N SER A 410 2.64 -8.94 9.14
CA SER A 410 3.80 -9.52 8.45
C SER A 410 4.79 -10.19 9.41
N VAL A 411 5.10 -9.55 10.55
CA VAL A 411 5.98 -10.10 11.59
C VAL A 411 5.35 -11.33 12.23
N LEU A 412 4.06 -11.27 12.59
CA LEU A 412 3.32 -12.43 13.12
C LEU A 412 3.30 -13.60 12.13
N GLY A 413 3.13 -13.31 10.83
CA GLY A 413 3.19 -14.29 9.75
C GLY A 413 4.54 -15.00 9.71
N SER A 414 5.63 -14.24 9.67
CA SER A 414 6.98 -14.81 9.63
C SER A 414 7.32 -15.64 10.88
N ALA A 415 7.02 -15.12 12.08
CA ALA A 415 7.35 -15.79 13.35
C ALA A 415 6.50 -17.04 13.59
N GLY A 416 5.19 -16.95 13.31
CA GLY A 416 4.27 -18.09 13.40
C GLY A 416 4.60 -19.18 12.39
N MET A 417 4.98 -18.80 11.17
CA MET A 417 5.39 -19.74 10.14
C MET A 417 6.67 -20.47 10.50
N ALA A 418 7.69 -19.76 10.99
CA ALA A 418 8.95 -20.37 11.43
C ALA A 418 8.72 -21.36 12.59
N ALA A 419 7.83 -21.02 13.54
CA ALA A 419 7.46 -21.92 14.63
C ALA A 419 6.77 -23.20 14.12
N LEU A 420 5.79 -23.03 13.23
CA LEU A 420 5.05 -24.15 12.67
C LEU A 420 5.96 -25.05 11.83
N MET A 421 6.84 -24.49 11.01
CA MET A 421 7.80 -25.27 10.23
C MET A 421 8.71 -26.11 11.13
N THR A 422 9.22 -25.52 12.21
CA THR A 422 10.08 -26.25 13.17
C THR A 422 9.32 -27.39 13.85
N TYR A 423 8.07 -27.14 14.25
CA TYR A 423 7.19 -28.17 14.80
C TYR A 423 6.91 -29.31 13.81
N GLU A 424 6.51 -28.97 12.58
CA GLU A 424 6.20 -29.92 11.51
C GLU A 424 7.42 -30.76 11.11
N LEU A 425 8.59 -30.14 11.03
CA LEU A 425 9.85 -30.81 10.72
C LEU A 425 10.21 -31.80 11.84
N SER A 426 10.13 -31.37 13.10
CA SER A 426 10.40 -32.22 14.27
C SER A 426 9.42 -33.40 14.37
N ALA A 427 8.15 -33.19 13.99
CA ALA A 427 7.13 -34.23 14.01
C ALA A 427 7.31 -35.29 12.89
N LYS A 428 7.80 -34.88 11.72
CA LYS A 428 7.90 -35.75 10.53
C LYS A 428 9.29 -36.33 10.29
N ILE A 429 10.33 -35.70 10.82
CA ILE A 429 11.72 -36.13 10.69
C ILE A 429 12.32 -36.27 12.11
N PRO A 430 12.21 -37.44 12.75
CA PRO A 430 12.79 -37.64 14.07
C PRO A 430 14.30 -37.37 14.06
N GLY A 431 14.76 -36.42 14.89
CA GLY A 431 16.17 -35.99 14.96
C GLY A 431 16.51 -34.71 14.20
N SER A 432 15.57 -34.13 13.44
CA SER A 432 15.79 -32.84 12.75
C SER A 432 15.71 -31.61 13.68
N ALA A 433 15.28 -31.78 14.94
CA ALA A 433 15.26 -30.69 15.92
C ALA A 433 16.67 -30.14 16.19
N ASP A 434 17.70 -31.00 16.10
CA ASP A 434 19.11 -30.61 16.24
C ASP A 434 19.72 -30.06 14.93
N THR A 435 18.99 -30.22 13.81
CA THR A 435 19.36 -29.77 12.46
C THR A 435 18.31 -28.82 11.89
N ALA A 436 17.62 -28.08 12.76
CA ALA A 436 16.66 -27.07 12.32
C ALA A 436 17.36 -26.18 11.28
N PRO A 437 16.80 -26.04 10.06
CA PRO A 437 17.35 -25.11 9.10
C PRO A 437 17.32 -23.74 9.76
N GLN A 438 18.51 -23.26 10.11
CA GLN A 438 18.75 -21.89 10.49
C GLN A 438 18.10 -21.03 9.39
N VAL A 439 17.01 -20.35 9.77
CA VAL A 439 15.87 -19.90 8.95
C VAL A 439 16.20 -19.00 7.74
N GLU A 440 17.47 -18.62 7.51
CA GLU A 440 17.89 -17.72 6.43
C GLU A 440 19.22 -18.10 5.75
N GLY A 441 19.71 -19.33 5.90
CA GLY A 441 21.01 -19.72 5.33
C GLY A 441 21.00 -21.09 4.66
N ALA A 442 20.96 -21.09 3.32
CA ALA A 442 21.18 -22.21 2.41
C ALA A 442 20.46 -23.52 2.78
N ALA A 443 19.40 -23.83 2.03
CA ALA A 443 18.86 -25.17 1.91
C ALA A 443 19.97 -26.11 1.40
N ALA A 444 20.70 -26.75 2.32
CA ALA A 444 21.64 -27.80 1.96
C ALA A 444 20.89 -28.90 1.19
N PRO A 445 21.51 -29.52 0.16
CA PRO A 445 20.87 -30.59 -0.58
C PRO A 445 20.49 -31.72 0.39
N LEU A 446 19.19 -31.91 0.58
CA LEU A 446 18.66 -32.94 1.45
C LEU A 446 18.81 -34.31 0.76
N PRO A 447 19.17 -35.37 1.49
CA PRO A 447 19.11 -36.74 0.97
C PRO A 447 17.71 -37.06 0.41
N GLU A 448 17.66 -37.83 -0.66
CA GLU A 448 16.41 -38.14 -1.40
C GLU A 448 15.32 -38.76 -0.50
N PHE A 449 15.72 -39.56 0.50
CA PHE A 449 14.78 -40.16 1.46
C PHE A 449 14.06 -39.13 2.37
N LEU A 450 14.61 -37.92 2.52
CA LEU A 450 14.01 -36.83 3.30
C LEU A 450 13.13 -35.91 2.46
N HIS A 451 13.15 -36.03 1.13
CA HIS A 451 12.39 -35.13 0.25
C HIS A 451 10.88 -35.22 0.49
N SER A 452 10.34 -36.43 0.63
CA SER A 452 8.92 -36.66 0.89
C SER A 452 8.45 -36.12 2.24
N PRO A 453 9.06 -36.47 3.40
CA PRO A 453 8.63 -35.92 4.70
C PRO A 453 8.87 -34.41 4.80
N PHE A 454 9.92 -33.86 4.19
CA PHE A 454 10.17 -32.42 4.16
C PHE A 454 9.13 -31.68 3.32
N ALA A 455 8.80 -32.19 2.13
CA ALA A 455 7.73 -31.63 1.30
C ALA A 455 6.39 -31.63 2.04
N LEU A 456 6.05 -32.72 2.74
CA LEU A 456 4.85 -32.80 3.56
C LEU A 456 4.87 -31.82 4.74
N ALA A 457 6.03 -31.57 5.37
CA ALA A 457 6.16 -30.55 6.40
C ALA A 457 5.84 -29.15 5.83
N MET A 458 6.46 -28.79 4.71
CA MET A 458 6.24 -27.48 4.07
C MET A 458 4.80 -27.33 3.55
N SER A 459 4.25 -28.38 2.93
CA SER A 459 2.88 -28.44 2.45
C SER A 459 1.85 -28.21 3.57
N GLN A 460 1.98 -28.92 4.70
CA GLN A 460 1.05 -28.74 5.82
C GLN A 460 1.21 -27.38 6.48
N ALA A 461 2.45 -26.89 6.57
CA ALA A 461 2.70 -25.58 7.12
C ALA A 461 2.06 -24.46 6.26
N MET A 462 1.95 -24.66 4.93
CA MET A 462 1.23 -23.76 4.00
C MET A 462 -0.29 -23.67 4.27
N LEU A 463 -0.88 -24.62 5.01
CA LEU A 463 -2.29 -24.56 5.37
C LEU A 463 -2.59 -23.48 6.42
N LEU A 464 -1.58 -23.07 7.22
CA LEU A 464 -1.75 -21.98 8.18
C LEU A 464 -2.07 -20.64 7.49
N PRO A 465 -1.27 -20.13 6.53
CA PRO A 465 -1.64 -18.92 5.80
C PRO A 465 -2.94 -19.12 5.00
N ALA A 466 -3.24 -20.31 4.48
CA ALA A 466 -4.51 -20.58 3.81
C ALA A 466 -5.72 -20.41 4.76
N PHE A 467 -5.62 -20.95 5.98
CA PHE A 467 -6.63 -20.76 7.03
C PHE A 467 -6.73 -19.30 7.46
N VAL A 468 -5.59 -18.61 7.63
CA VAL A 468 -5.58 -17.21 8.04
C VAL A 468 -6.23 -16.32 6.99
N ALA A 469 -6.08 -16.62 5.70
CA ALA A 469 -6.77 -15.90 4.62
C ALA A 469 -8.31 -15.91 4.75
N LEU A 470 -8.90 -16.91 5.43
CA LEU A 470 -10.35 -16.96 5.70
C LEU A 470 -10.81 -15.84 6.63
N PHE A 471 -9.98 -15.38 7.57
CA PHE A 471 -10.31 -14.18 8.37
C PHE A 471 -10.41 -12.93 7.50
N GLY A 472 -9.67 -12.88 6.39
CA GLY A 472 -9.79 -11.83 5.38
C GLY A 472 -11.12 -11.89 4.63
N VAL A 473 -11.62 -13.10 4.33
CA VAL A 473 -12.98 -13.28 3.79
C VAL A 473 -14.01 -12.77 4.78
N ILE A 474 -13.88 -13.14 6.07
CA ILE A 474 -14.78 -12.66 7.13
C ILE A 474 -14.75 -11.13 7.23
N ALA A 475 -13.55 -10.53 7.25
CA ALA A 475 -13.39 -9.07 7.26
C ALA A 475 -14.08 -8.42 6.05
N ALA A 476 -13.95 -9.03 4.87
CA ALA A 476 -14.58 -8.54 3.64
C ALA A 476 -16.11 -8.56 3.71
N LEU A 477 -16.72 -9.58 4.34
CA LEU A 477 -18.17 -9.68 4.50
C LEU A 477 -18.76 -8.53 5.32
N PHE A 478 -17.98 -7.95 6.23
CA PHE A 478 -18.37 -6.82 7.07
C PHE A 478 -18.02 -5.45 6.47
N LEU A 479 -17.39 -5.40 5.29
CA LEU A 479 -17.21 -4.15 4.56
C LEU A 479 -18.57 -3.62 4.08
N LEU A 480 -18.78 -2.33 4.26
CA LEU A 480 -19.96 -1.60 3.83
C LEU A 480 -19.74 -1.03 2.43
N GLY A 481 -20.83 -1.00 1.66
CA GLY A 481 -20.85 -0.42 0.32
C GLY A 481 -20.64 1.08 0.36
N PHE A 482 -20.33 1.62 -0.82
CA PHE A 482 -20.25 3.07 -1.00
C PHE A 482 -21.68 3.63 -1.09
N SER A 483 -22.36 3.76 0.05
CA SER A 483 -23.60 4.53 0.08
C SER A 483 -23.25 6.00 -0.12
N GLY A 484 -23.89 6.65 -1.11
CA GLY A 484 -23.77 8.08 -1.35
C GLY A 484 -23.97 8.84 -0.03
N SER A 485 -23.05 9.75 0.25
CA SER A 485 -23.03 10.59 1.44
C SER A 485 -24.30 11.43 1.54
N GLY A 486 -25.16 11.05 2.47
CA GLY A 486 -26.25 11.85 3.02
C GLY A 486 -26.27 11.70 4.53
N THR A 487 -25.12 11.84 5.18
CA THR A 487 -24.98 12.03 6.64
C THR A 487 -23.53 12.43 6.88
N GLY A 488 -23.25 13.71 6.67
CA GLY A 488 -22.15 14.32 7.40
C GLY A 488 -22.34 14.01 8.88
N ILE A 489 -21.25 13.75 9.59
CA ILE A 489 -21.24 13.75 11.04
C ILE A 489 -21.61 15.18 11.45
N GLY A 490 -22.92 15.43 11.56
CA GLY A 490 -23.46 16.69 12.04
C GLY A 490 -22.93 16.87 13.45
N SER A 491 -22.39 18.07 13.70
CA SER A 491 -22.23 18.62 15.03
C SER A 491 -23.46 18.23 15.86
N ALA A 492 -23.24 17.47 16.93
CA ALA A 492 -24.28 17.15 17.90
C ALA A 492 -24.99 18.47 18.26
N GLY A 493 -26.30 18.51 18.01
CA GLY A 493 -27.10 19.72 18.12
C GLY A 493 -26.94 20.37 19.48
N ALA A 494 -26.44 21.61 19.48
CA ALA A 494 -26.88 22.58 20.45
C ALA A 494 -28.40 22.76 20.25
N PRO A 495 -29.22 22.79 21.32
CA PRO A 495 -30.64 23.10 21.18
C PRO A 495 -30.77 24.45 20.48
N ALA A 496 -31.62 24.52 19.45
CA ALA A 496 -31.97 25.77 18.81
C ALA A 496 -32.48 26.74 19.87
N GLU A 497 -31.73 27.82 20.12
CA GLU A 497 -32.26 28.94 20.89
C GLU A 497 -33.45 29.52 20.11
N PRO A 498 -34.59 29.80 20.78
CA PRO A 498 -35.70 30.46 20.11
C PRO A 498 -35.23 31.82 19.59
N MET A 499 -35.42 32.10 18.30
CA MET A 499 -35.24 33.45 17.76
C MET A 499 -36.10 34.42 18.58
N GLU A 500 -35.44 35.39 19.22
CA GLU A 500 -36.13 36.57 19.75
C GLU A 500 -36.79 37.33 18.58
N PRO A 501 -38.02 37.86 18.77
CA PRO A 501 -38.66 38.69 17.76
C PRO A 501 -37.81 39.95 17.52
N TYR A 502 -37.55 40.26 16.26
CA TYR A 502 -36.89 41.48 15.80
C TYR A 502 -37.53 42.73 16.43
N ASP A 503 -36.78 43.40 17.30
CA ASP A 503 -37.12 44.70 17.90
C ASP A 503 -36.48 45.82 17.06
N PRO A 504 -37.26 46.67 16.37
CA PRO A 504 -36.73 47.72 15.51
C PRO A 504 -36.07 48.89 16.26
N ASP A 505 -36.06 48.91 17.61
CA ASP A 505 -35.58 50.06 18.40
C ASP A 505 -34.15 49.89 18.99
N HIS A 506 -33.38 48.88 18.54
CA HIS A 506 -31.99 48.67 18.97
C HIS A 506 -30.94 49.15 17.95
N GLU A 507 -30.94 50.45 17.66
CA GLU A 507 -29.72 51.18 17.27
C GLU A 507 -29.22 52.01 18.44
N LEU A 508 -28.04 51.69 18.98
CA LEU A 508 -27.03 52.61 19.52
C LEU A 508 -26.02 51.80 20.35
N TYR A 509 -24.86 51.46 19.77
CA TYR A 509 -23.54 51.80 20.30
C TYR A 509 -22.39 50.97 19.67
N TRP A 510 -21.43 51.70 19.06
CA TRP A 510 -20.06 51.33 18.60
C TRP A 510 -19.99 50.52 17.28
N ALA A 511 -19.61 51.03 16.11
CA ALA A 511 -18.48 51.89 15.67
C ALA A 511 -17.08 51.22 15.70
N ASP A 512 -16.55 51.08 14.47
CA ASP A 512 -15.16 50.87 14.00
C ASP A 512 -14.56 49.45 13.97
N GLY A 513 -14.31 48.98 12.73
CA GLY A 513 -13.37 47.92 12.40
C GLY A 513 -13.77 47.09 11.18
N GLU A 514 -13.23 47.42 10.01
CA GLU A 514 -13.38 46.69 8.74
C GLU A 514 -13.01 45.20 8.86
N ASP A 515 -13.89 44.32 8.41
CA ASP A 515 -13.58 43.07 7.68
C ASP A 515 -14.88 42.55 7.04
N GLU A 516 -15.01 42.79 5.74
CA GLU A 516 -16.15 42.46 4.88
C GLU A 516 -16.25 40.94 4.64
N TYR A 517 -17.29 40.30 5.19
CA TYR A 517 -17.70 38.95 4.78
C TYR A 517 -18.62 39.06 3.56
N ILE A 518 -18.19 38.51 2.41
CA ILE A 518 -19.06 38.31 1.23
C ILE A 518 -19.64 36.90 1.30
N GLU A 519 -20.95 36.81 1.52
CA GLU A 519 -21.75 35.61 1.37
C GLU A 519 -22.08 35.40 -0.12
N TYR A 520 -21.80 34.22 -0.68
CA TYR A 520 -22.18 33.86 -2.05
C TYR A 520 -23.40 32.94 -2.01
N GLU A 521 -24.54 33.41 -2.55
CA GLU A 521 -25.60 32.52 -3.01
C GLU A 521 -25.18 31.89 -4.35
N VAL A 522 -25.16 30.56 -4.41
CA VAL A 522 -25.01 29.80 -5.67
C VAL A 522 -26.39 29.27 -6.04
N GLU A 523 -26.99 29.87 -7.07
CA GLU A 523 -28.23 29.37 -7.68
C GLU A 523 -27.87 28.18 -8.60
N TRP A 524 -28.36 26.99 -8.25
CA TRP A 524 -28.20 25.79 -9.07
C TRP A 524 -29.35 25.72 -10.08
N VAL A 525 -29.02 25.77 -11.38
CA VAL A 525 -29.99 25.46 -12.45
C VAL A 525 -30.06 23.94 -12.60
N ASP A 526 -31.16 23.34 -12.18
CA ASP A 526 -31.48 21.93 -12.36
C ASP A 526 -31.96 21.67 -13.80
N ASP A 527 -31.13 21.01 -14.61
CA ASP A 527 -31.52 20.44 -15.91
C ASP A 527 -32.00 18.99 -15.70
N THR A 528 -33.27 18.83 -15.30
CA THR A 528 -33.99 17.55 -15.40
C THR A 528 -35.38 17.79 -16.00
N PRO A 529 -35.73 17.22 -17.17
CA PRO A 529 -37.06 17.42 -17.75
C PRO A 529 -38.11 16.61 -16.98
N HIS A 530 -39.03 17.31 -16.32
CA HIS A 530 -40.27 16.73 -15.80
C HIS A 530 -41.38 16.88 -16.85
N GLU A 531 -41.83 15.75 -17.37
CA GLU A 531 -43.00 15.58 -18.23
C GLU A 531 -44.27 15.69 -17.36
N TYR A 532 -45.08 16.73 -17.55
CA TYR A 532 -46.43 16.79 -17.01
C TYR A 532 -47.44 17.18 -18.09
N ALA A 533 -48.38 16.25 -18.29
CA ALA A 533 -49.61 16.39 -19.02
C ALA A 533 -50.58 17.40 -18.37
N GLN A 534 -51.37 18.07 -19.20
CA GLN A 534 -52.75 18.58 -19.00
C GLN A 534 -53.07 19.52 -20.18
N ASP A 535 -54.27 19.63 -20.75
CA ASP A 535 -55.52 18.88 -20.73
C ASP A 535 -56.40 19.48 -21.86
N GLU A 536 -57.43 18.75 -22.28
CA GLU A 536 -58.67 19.24 -22.93
C GLU A 536 -58.68 20.01 -24.30
N ARG A 537 -59.30 19.32 -25.28
CA ARG A 537 -60.39 19.75 -26.21
C ARG A 537 -60.29 21.06 -27.04
N ALA A 538 -60.65 20.84 -28.32
CA ALA A 538 -61.13 21.75 -29.38
C ALA A 538 -60.01 22.26 -30.31
N ALA A 539 -59.77 21.67 -31.48
CA ALA A 539 -60.62 21.61 -32.68
C ALA A 539 -61.07 22.98 -33.18
N GLU A 540 -60.77 23.24 -34.47
CA GLU A 540 -61.09 24.44 -35.27
C GLU A 540 -60.21 25.65 -34.92
N ILE A 541 -59.44 26.27 -35.82
CA ILE A 541 -59.76 26.66 -37.19
C ILE A 541 -58.45 26.69 -38.00
N ALA A 542 -58.46 26.00 -39.14
CA ALA A 542 -57.53 26.18 -40.22
C ALA A 542 -57.92 27.41 -41.05
N GLY A 543 -56.93 28.18 -41.48
CA GLY A 543 -57.01 29.04 -42.67
C GLY A 543 -57.14 30.54 -42.39
N ALA A 544 -56.00 31.25 -42.39
CA ALA A 544 -55.86 32.51 -43.10
C ALA A 544 -54.38 32.89 -43.21
N ASP A 545 -53.96 32.98 -44.47
CA ASP A 545 -52.74 33.54 -45.01
C ASP A 545 -52.57 35.01 -44.58
N THR A 546 -51.37 35.45 -44.20
CA THR A 546 -50.76 36.72 -44.68
C THR A 546 -49.35 36.95 -44.14
N ASP A 547 -48.49 37.31 -45.09
CA ASP A 547 -47.07 37.61 -45.06
C ASP A 547 -46.59 38.71 -44.09
N VAL A 548 -45.25 38.72 -43.96
CA VAL A 548 -44.32 39.81 -43.61
C VAL A 548 -43.94 39.92 -42.12
N LEU A 549 -42.78 39.35 -41.75
CA LEU A 549 -41.56 40.08 -41.33
C LEU A 549 -40.47 39.10 -40.83
N ASP A 550 -39.34 39.12 -41.56
CA ASP A 550 -37.97 38.64 -41.32
C ASP A 550 -37.64 37.79 -40.08
N SER A 551 -37.17 36.57 -40.37
CA SER A 551 -36.51 35.65 -39.45
C SER A 551 -34.99 35.90 -39.38
N VAL A 552 -34.50 36.16 -38.17
CA VAL A 552 -33.07 35.99 -37.82
C VAL A 552 -32.83 34.50 -37.53
N PRO A 553 -31.85 33.83 -38.14
CA PRO A 553 -31.62 32.40 -37.89
C PRO A 553 -31.00 32.17 -36.51
N GLY A 554 -31.63 31.28 -35.73
CA GLY A 554 -31.01 30.66 -34.56
C GLY A 554 -29.82 29.76 -34.95
N PRO A 555 -28.92 29.44 -34.01
CA PRO A 555 -27.73 28.64 -34.31
C PRO A 555 -28.12 27.22 -34.76
N ALA A 556 -27.61 26.86 -35.94
CA ALA A 556 -27.81 25.58 -36.60
C ALA A 556 -27.22 24.41 -35.80
N VAL A 557 -28.01 23.35 -35.71
CA VAL A 557 -27.57 21.99 -35.37
C VAL A 557 -26.47 21.59 -36.35
N ARG A 558 -25.28 21.25 -35.85
CA ARG A 558 -24.16 20.75 -36.66
C ARG A 558 -24.35 19.26 -36.90
N ASP A 559 -24.52 18.89 -38.17
CA ASP A 559 -24.58 17.51 -38.66
C ASP A 559 -23.25 16.75 -38.47
N ASP A 560 -23.39 15.49 -38.03
CA ASP A 560 -22.35 14.51 -37.70
C ASP A 560 -21.56 13.93 -38.90
N GLU A 561 -21.70 14.48 -40.12
CA GLU A 561 -21.11 13.90 -41.33
C GLU A 561 -19.67 14.39 -41.64
N GLN A 562 -19.20 15.44 -40.98
CA GLN A 562 -17.93 16.09 -41.33
C GLN A 562 -16.67 15.27 -40.94
N TRP A 563 -16.79 14.35 -39.98
CA TRP A 563 -15.65 13.51 -39.55
C TRP A 563 -15.43 12.29 -40.44
N ARG A 564 -16.46 11.80 -41.12
CA ARG A 564 -16.36 10.62 -41.99
C ARG A 564 -15.60 10.92 -43.29
N SER A 565 -15.77 12.13 -43.85
CA SER A 565 -15.03 12.54 -45.05
C SER A 565 -13.54 12.75 -44.81
N ILE A 566 -13.15 13.16 -43.59
CA ILE A 566 -11.73 13.28 -43.19
C ILE A 566 -11.08 11.90 -43.03
N LEU A 567 -11.84 10.91 -42.58
CA LEU A 567 -11.37 9.52 -42.43
C LEU A 567 -11.19 8.82 -43.79
N GLU A 568 -12.07 9.08 -44.75
CA GLU A 568 -11.95 8.54 -46.11
C GLU A 568 -10.79 9.17 -46.89
N GLN A 569 -10.51 10.46 -46.70
CA GLN A 569 -9.35 11.13 -47.33
C GLN A 569 -7.99 10.67 -46.76
N LEU A 570 -7.95 10.10 -45.55
CA LEU A 570 -6.71 9.58 -44.95
C LEU A 570 -6.43 8.12 -45.32
N LEU A 571 -7.40 7.40 -45.91
CA LEU A 571 -7.29 5.98 -46.25
C LEU A 571 -7.06 5.72 -47.74
N ASP A 572 -7.23 6.73 -48.61
CA ASP A 572 -6.95 6.65 -50.04
C ASP A 572 -5.66 7.42 -50.41
N GLU A 573 -4.50 6.78 -50.32
CA GLU A 573 -3.43 7.00 -51.31
C GLU A 573 -2.86 5.69 -51.85
N PRO A 574 -2.55 5.62 -53.15
CA PRO A 574 -2.47 4.37 -53.89
C PRO A 574 -1.07 3.78 -53.91
N SER A 575 -1.03 2.45 -53.79
CA SER A 575 0.05 1.60 -54.28
C SER A 575 0.37 1.87 -55.76
N GLY A 576 1.65 2.05 -56.12
CA GLY A 576 2.06 1.74 -57.50
C GLY A 576 3.31 2.43 -58.07
N ASN A 577 4.46 1.80 -57.84
CA ASN A 577 5.52 1.50 -58.83
C ASN A 577 6.36 2.61 -59.51
N GLY A 578 7.69 2.44 -59.41
CA GLY A 578 8.51 2.32 -60.64
C GLY A 578 9.88 3.03 -60.73
N ARG A 579 10.94 2.29 -60.33
CA ARG A 579 12.24 2.10 -61.01
C ARG A 579 13.35 3.21 -61.08
N SER A 580 14.52 2.77 -60.58
CA SER A 580 15.89 2.74 -61.17
C SER A 580 16.77 3.99 -61.27
N HIS A 581 17.93 3.96 -60.58
CA HIS A 581 19.32 4.02 -61.10
C HIS A 581 20.32 3.98 -59.91
N THR A 582 21.07 2.90 -59.65
CA THR A 582 22.47 2.56 -60.04
C THR A 582 23.56 3.62 -59.80
N ARG A 583 24.53 3.26 -58.93
CA ARG A 583 25.98 3.63 -58.86
C ARG A 583 26.30 5.12 -58.61
N ASP A 584 27.25 5.50 -57.76
CA ASP A 584 28.57 4.94 -57.43
C ASP A 584 28.83 4.72 -55.93
#